data_AF-A0A7K8V3D1-F1
#
_entry.id   AF-A0A7K8V3D1-F1
#
_cell.length_a   1.000
_cell.length_b   1.000
_cell.length_c   1.000
_cell.angle_alpha   90.00
_cell.angle_beta   90.00
_cell.angle_gamma   90.00
#
_symmetry.space_group_name_H-M   'P 1'
#
loop_
_entity.id
_entity.type
_entity.pdbx_description
1 polymer ?
#
loop_
_entity_poly.entity_id
_entity_poly.type
_entity_poly.pdbx_seq_one_letter_code
_entity_poly.pdbx_strand_id
1 'polypeptide(L)'
;LFLPLLLPGMWADPEAPSSFPAEPQVLQFLQTSFFTNSSSAEVFVVALLGDVPILTLDPDNWSTHFHWPWAVQATAEGDMEKIKGQVKPFLRNMVRYIHTMVWQAQRDYPLVIQTRAGCVLHPNRTSLGFMDVGEGGRDLITFEVERQRWEPQQPSPLAELASQSLTSMKAVTALLVHLLSISCQTYILTLCRYGRADLERQELPVATVFARTPRPDQLLLICRVTGFYPRPISVAWLQDGQEVPPGPALNTSAILPNADLTYQLRITLAVAPHDGHSYACRVRHRSLGTRSLLIPWENRSTAPTIGITIAVLLLVATASAAWVWRWKHR
;
A
#
# COMPACT_ATOMS: atom_id res chain seq x y z
N LEU A 1 50.46 31.11 -8.32
CA LEU A 1 49.49 32.11 -7.81
C LEU A 1 48.42 32.28 -8.88
N PHE A 2 47.42 31.40 -8.88
CA PHE A 2 46.32 31.37 -9.84
C PHE A 2 45.04 31.84 -9.13
N LEU A 3 44.41 32.88 -9.66
CA LEU A 3 43.03 33.26 -9.33
C LEU A 3 42.06 32.20 -9.87
N PRO A 4 41.01 31.81 -9.14
CA PRO A 4 39.82 31.25 -9.75
C PRO A 4 38.82 32.38 -10.05
N LEU A 5 38.48 32.49 -11.34
CA LEU A 5 37.34 33.24 -11.87
C LEU A 5 36.04 32.57 -11.40
N LEU A 6 35.14 33.37 -10.81
CA LEU A 6 33.74 33.02 -10.58
C LEU A 6 32.99 33.05 -11.92
N LEU A 7 32.47 31.90 -12.37
CA LEU A 7 31.48 31.83 -13.44
C LEU A 7 30.07 31.90 -12.83
N PRO A 8 29.21 32.84 -13.27
CA PRO A 8 27.82 32.89 -12.87
C PRO A 8 26.96 31.98 -13.75
N GLY A 9 26.04 31.26 -13.13
CA GLY A 9 24.89 30.68 -13.83
C GLY A 9 24.91 29.16 -13.95
N MET A 10 24.32 28.49 -12.95
CA MET A 10 23.50 27.27 -13.13
C MET A 10 22.54 27.20 -11.94
N TRP A 11 21.66 28.19 -11.81
CA TRP A 11 20.43 27.98 -11.06
C TRP A 11 19.45 27.46 -12.09
N ALA A 12 19.15 26.16 -12.03
CA ALA A 12 18.05 25.59 -12.77
C ALA A 12 16.79 26.30 -12.28
N ASP A 13 16.12 27.01 -13.19
CA ASP A 13 14.75 27.46 -12.97
C ASP A 13 13.91 26.24 -12.54
N PRO A 14 12.98 26.40 -11.58
CA PRO A 14 12.08 25.32 -11.23
C PRO A 14 11.27 24.93 -12.47
N GLU A 15 11.48 23.72 -12.96
CA GLU A 15 10.68 23.13 -14.02
C GLU A 15 9.20 23.37 -13.70
N ALA A 16 8.44 23.84 -14.71
CA ALA A 16 6.99 23.84 -14.66
C ALA A 16 6.52 22.48 -14.12
N PRO A 17 5.49 22.41 -13.24
CA PRO A 17 5.07 21.15 -12.64
C PRO A 17 4.81 20.15 -13.77
N SER A 18 5.67 19.14 -13.85
CA SER A 18 5.56 18.11 -14.87
C SER A 18 4.17 17.49 -14.71
N SER A 19 3.41 17.44 -15.80
CA SER A 19 2.07 16.86 -15.81
C SER A 19 2.07 15.34 -15.63
N PHE A 20 3.23 14.76 -15.26
CA PHE A 20 3.48 13.33 -15.19
C PHE A 20 3.94 12.92 -13.79
N PRO A 21 3.44 11.80 -13.27
CA PRO A 21 3.84 11.30 -11.96
C PRO A 21 5.34 10.97 -11.95
N ALA A 22 6.01 11.35 -10.86
CA ALA A 22 7.45 11.13 -10.65
C ALA A 22 7.81 9.64 -10.44
N GLU A 23 6.81 8.80 -10.16
CA GLU A 23 6.95 7.36 -9.95
C GLU A 23 6.14 6.58 -11.00
N PRO A 24 6.59 5.36 -11.39
CA PRO A 24 5.84 4.50 -12.30
C PRO A 24 4.43 4.22 -11.77
N GLN A 25 3.43 4.39 -12.63
CA GLN A 25 2.04 4.07 -12.30
C GLN A 25 1.70 2.67 -12.79
N VAL A 26 1.02 1.88 -11.97
CA VAL A 26 0.63 0.51 -12.30
C VAL A 26 -0.88 0.41 -12.27
N LEU A 27 -1.51 0.16 -13.41
CA LEU A 27 -2.90 -0.28 -13.44
C LEU A 27 -2.91 -1.79 -13.55
N GLN A 28 -3.56 -2.46 -12.61
CA GLN A 28 -3.67 -3.91 -12.59
C GLN A 28 -5.10 -4.36 -12.30
N PHE A 29 -5.54 -5.35 -13.04
CA PHE A 29 -6.77 -6.10 -12.87
C PHE A 29 -6.40 -7.45 -12.26
N LEU A 30 -6.94 -7.71 -11.08
CA LEU A 30 -6.78 -8.94 -10.33
C LEU A 30 -8.10 -9.68 -10.41
N GLN A 31 -8.12 -10.78 -11.17
CA GLN A 31 -9.26 -11.66 -11.29
C GLN A 31 -9.00 -12.94 -10.51
N THR A 32 -10.00 -13.40 -9.76
CA THR A 32 -10.03 -14.75 -9.18
C THR A 32 -11.31 -15.44 -9.61
N SER A 33 -11.19 -16.66 -10.14
CA SER A 33 -12.29 -17.47 -10.64
C SER A 33 -12.31 -18.81 -9.92
N PHE A 34 -13.41 -19.10 -9.23
CA PHE A 34 -13.63 -20.34 -8.51
C PHE A 34 -14.59 -21.23 -9.28
N PHE A 35 -14.18 -22.48 -9.49
CA PHE A 35 -14.99 -23.51 -10.14
C PHE A 35 -15.13 -24.67 -9.17
N THR A 36 -16.31 -24.83 -8.54
CA THR A 36 -16.57 -25.93 -7.60
C THR A 36 -16.92 -27.23 -8.34
N ASN A 37 -17.52 -27.11 -9.53
CA ASN A 37 -17.84 -28.20 -10.44
C ASN A 37 -17.92 -27.69 -11.91
N SER A 38 -18.29 -28.59 -12.82
CA SER A 38 -18.37 -28.32 -14.27
C SER A 38 -19.47 -27.34 -14.72
N SER A 39 -20.37 -26.94 -13.81
CA SER A 39 -21.48 -26.01 -14.08
C SER A 39 -21.41 -24.71 -13.30
N SER A 40 -20.45 -24.58 -12.38
CA SER A 40 -20.29 -23.43 -11.50
C SER A 40 -19.11 -22.57 -11.90
N ALA A 41 -19.26 -21.25 -11.85
CA ALA A 41 -18.15 -20.32 -11.93
C ALA A 41 -18.48 -19.05 -11.14
N GLU A 42 -17.70 -18.77 -10.10
CA GLU A 42 -17.73 -17.49 -9.39
C GLU A 42 -16.52 -16.68 -9.81
N VAL A 43 -16.73 -15.45 -10.28
CA VAL A 43 -15.65 -14.60 -10.83
C VAL A 43 -15.64 -13.28 -10.10
N PHE A 44 -14.51 -12.98 -9.46
CA PHE A 44 -14.23 -11.75 -8.76
C PHE A 44 -13.16 -10.98 -9.54
N VAL A 45 -13.35 -9.67 -9.70
CA VAL A 45 -12.34 -8.79 -10.31
C VAL A 45 -12.20 -7.54 -9.46
N VAL A 46 -10.95 -7.14 -9.21
CA VAL A 46 -10.58 -5.86 -8.62
C VAL A 46 -9.60 -5.17 -9.57
N ALA A 47 -9.82 -3.90 -9.89
CA ALA A 47 -8.81 -3.08 -10.56
C ALA A 47 -8.19 -2.09 -9.58
N LEU A 48 -6.87 -1.99 -9.57
CA LEU A 48 -6.08 -1.09 -8.74
C LEU A 48 -5.23 -0.18 -9.62
N LEU A 49 -5.19 1.11 -9.31
CA LEU A 49 -4.17 2.04 -9.79
C LEU A 49 -3.19 2.29 -8.65
N GLY A 50 -1.99 1.72 -8.74
CA GLY A 50 -1.09 1.58 -7.60
C GLY A 50 -1.75 0.71 -6.52
N ASP A 51 -2.01 1.32 -5.37
CA ASP A 51 -2.73 0.75 -4.22
C ASP A 51 -4.16 1.29 -4.06
N VAL A 52 -4.63 2.14 -4.98
CA VAL A 52 -5.97 2.72 -4.94
C VAL A 52 -6.95 1.83 -5.70
N PRO A 53 -8.01 1.31 -5.06
CA PRO A 53 -9.03 0.53 -5.74
C PRO A 53 -9.87 1.42 -6.64
N ILE A 54 -9.94 1.07 -7.92
CA ILE A 54 -10.67 1.82 -8.95
C ILE A 54 -12.07 1.24 -9.15
N LEU A 55 -12.15 -0.07 -9.35
CA LEU A 55 -13.40 -0.78 -9.55
C LEU A 55 -13.35 -2.21 -9.02
N THR A 56 -14.53 -2.75 -8.79
CA THR A 56 -14.80 -4.14 -8.48
C THR A 56 -15.90 -4.68 -9.39
N LEU A 57 -15.94 -5.98 -9.60
CA LEU A 57 -17.09 -6.65 -10.19
C LEU A 57 -17.98 -7.26 -9.12
N ASP A 58 -19.28 -7.02 -9.24
CA ASP A 58 -20.32 -7.72 -8.49
C ASP A 58 -20.27 -9.21 -8.85
N PRO A 59 -20.08 -10.11 -7.88
CA PRO A 59 -19.91 -11.54 -8.15
C PRO A 59 -21.17 -12.21 -8.69
N ASP A 60 -22.37 -11.68 -8.37
CA ASP A 60 -23.65 -12.29 -8.70
C ASP A 60 -24.06 -12.01 -10.15
N ASN A 61 -23.75 -10.79 -10.63
CA ASN A 61 -24.25 -10.32 -11.93
C ASN A 61 -23.16 -9.74 -12.86
N TRP A 62 -21.90 -9.70 -12.41
CA TRP A 62 -20.74 -9.13 -13.09
C TRP A 62 -20.93 -7.68 -13.55
N SER A 63 -21.71 -6.90 -12.81
CA SER A 63 -21.78 -5.45 -12.99
C SER A 63 -20.55 -4.78 -12.39
N THR A 64 -20.10 -3.69 -13.01
CA THR A 64 -18.93 -2.94 -12.57
C THR A 64 -19.33 -1.90 -11.54
N HIS A 65 -18.78 -2.02 -10.34
CA HIS A 65 -18.90 -1.04 -9.28
C HIS A 65 -17.62 -0.19 -9.22
N PHE A 66 -17.74 1.12 -9.42
CA PHE A 66 -16.63 2.05 -9.30
C PHE A 66 -16.56 2.61 -7.88
N HIS A 67 -15.37 2.63 -7.30
CA HIS A 67 -15.17 3.17 -5.95
C HIS A 67 -15.12 4.70 -5.92
N TRP A 68 -15.00 5.33 -7.10
CA TRP A 68 -14.81 6.77 -7.24
C TRP A 68 -15.69 7.37 -8.33
N PRO A 69 -16.35 8.52 -8.10
CA PRO A 69 -17.09 9.23 -9.14
C PRO A 69 -16.22 9.62 -10.34
N TRP A 70 -14.98 10.03 -10.08
CA TRP A 70 -14.03 10.40 -11.13
C TRP A 70 -13.57 9.21 -11.97
N ALA A 71 -13.59 7.98 -11.42
CA ALA A 71 -13.29 6.78 -12.19
C ALA A 71 -14.44 6.44 -13.17
N VAL A 72 -15.69 6.72 -12.78
CA VAL A 72 -16.85 6.61 -13.69
C VAL A 72 -16.69 7.59 -14.86
N GLN A 73 -16.33 8.84 -14.57
CA GLN A 73 -16.09 9.87 -15.58
C GLN A 73 -14.93 9.49 -16.51
N ALA A 74 -13.81 9.02 -15.95
CA ALA A 74 -12.66 8.54 -16.71
C ALA A 74 -13.02 7.38 -17.66
N THR A 75 -13.91 6.48 -17.25
CA THR A 75 -14.34 5.33 -18.07
C THR A 75 -15.28 5.74 -19.20
N ALA A 76 -15.97 6.87 -19.09
CA ALA A 76 -16.83 7.39 -20.15
C ALA A 76 -16.04 8.01 -21.33
N GLU A 77 -14.71 8.07 -21.23
CA GLU A 77 -13.85 8.67 -22.24
C GLU A 77 -13.07 7.62 -23.05
N GLY A 78 -12.96 7.88 -24.36
CA GLY A 78 -12.21 7.03 -25.28
C GLY A 78 -12.84 5.65 -25.46
N ASP A 79 -12.00 4.64 -25.65
CA ASP A 79 -12.47 3.27 -25.90
C ASP A 79 -12.91 2.53 -24.64
N MET A 80 -12.74 3.12 -23.45
CA MET A 80 -13.05 2.47 -22.17
C MET A 80 -14.54 2.20 -22.00
N GLU A 81 -15.41 3.06 -22.51
CA GLU A 81 -16.86 2.84 -22.48
C GLU A 81 -17.25 1.60 -23.29
N LYS A 82 -16.66 1.45 -24.48
CA LYS A 82 -16.86 0.28 -25.34
C LYS A 82 -16.32 -0.98 -24.68
N ILE A 83 -15.11 -0.91 -24.11
CA ILE A 83 -14.47 -2.04 -23.40
C ILE A 83 -15.31 -2.47 -22.19
N LYS A 84 -15.82 -1.53 -21.41
CA LYS A 84 -16.75 -1.80 -20.30
C LYS A 84 -17.98 -2.58 -20.78
N GLY A 85 -18.53 -2.21 -21.94
CA GLY A 85 -19.66 -2.93 -22.56
C GLY A 85 -19.36 -4.39 -22.94
N GLN A 86 -18.08 -4.74 -23.12
CA GLN A 86 -17.63 -6.09 -23.51
C GLN A 86 -17.22 -6.98 -22.33
N VAL A 87 -17.18 -6.47 -21.10
CA VAL A 87 -16.71 -7.23 -19.92
C VAL A 87 -17.57 -8.48 -19.67
N LYS A 88 -18.91 -8.36 -19.63
CA LYS A 88 -19.78 -9.52 -19.35
C LYS A 88 -19.67 -10.60 -20.44
N PRO A 89 -19.78 -10.28 -21.75
CA PRO A 89 -19.54 -11.26 -22.81
C PRO A 89 -18.16 -11.93 -22.71
N PHE A 90 -17.11 -11.15 -22.43
CA PHE A 90 -15.75 -11.66 -22.26
C PHE A 90 -15.68 -12.69 -21.13
N LEU A 91 -16.22 -12.37 -19.95
CA LEU A 91 -16.22 -13.28 -18.80
C LEU A 91 -16.99 -14.59 -19.08
N ARG A 92 -18.15 -14.52 -19.76
CA ARG A 92 -18.89 -15.74 -20.16
C ARG A 92 -18.06 -16.63 -21.08
N ASN A 93 -17.40 -16.05 -22.07
CA ASN A 93 -16.59 -16.79 -23.03
C ASN A 93 -15.36 -17.38 -22.36
N MET A 94 -14.73 -16.64 -21.46
CA MET A 94 -13.61 -17.11 -20.66
C MET A 94 -14.00 -18.28 -19.74
N VAL A 95 -15.11 -18.18 -19.01
CA VAL A 95 -15.62 -19.29 -18.17
C VAL A 95 -15.82 -20.57 -19.00
N ARG A 96 -16.47 -20.45 -20.18
CA ARG A 96 -16.66 -21.57 -21.09
C ARG A 96 -15.34 -22.15 -21.59
N TYR A 97 -14.39 -21.27 -21.90
CA TYR A 97 -13.05 -21.66 -22.34
C TYR A 97 -12.31 -22.46 -21.25
N ILE A 98 -12.34 -21.98 -20.01
CA ILE A 98 -11.70 -22.67 -18.87
C ILE A 98 -12.30 -24.05 -18.68
N HIS A 99 -13.63 -24.20 -18.66
CA HIS A 99 -14.25 -25.54 -18.57
C HIS A 99 -13.81 -26.49 -19.68
N THR A 100 -13.66 -25.97 -20.91
CA THR A 100 -13.16 -26.76 -22.05
C THR A 100 -11.72 -27.23 -21.83
N MET A 101 -10.84 -26.33 -21.38
CA MET A 101 -9.43 -26.66 -21.14
C MET A 101 -9.26 -27.64 -19.97
N VAL A 102 -9.99 -27.43 -18.88
CA VAL A 102 -9.98 -28.32 -17.70
C VAL A 102 -10.42 -29.74 -18.09
N TRP A 103 -11.50 -29.85 -18.87
CA TRP A 103 -11.97 -31.14 -19.39
C TRP A 103 -10.93 -31.83 -20.28
N GLN A 104 -10.34 -31.11 -21.23
CA GLN A 104 -9.33 -31.66 -22.14
C GLN A 104 -8.04 -32.07 -21.40
N ALA A 105 -7.64 -31.29 -20.41
CA ALA A 105 -6.48 -31.56 -19.57
C ALA A 105 -6.74 -32.65 -18.51
N GLN A 106 -7.96 -33.22 -18.46
CA GLN A 106 -8.39 -34.19 -17.46
C GLN A 106 -8.11 -33.71 -16.02
N ARG A 107 -8.41 -32.43 -15.76
CA ARG A 107 -8.28 -31.83 -14.44
C ARG A 107 -9.58 -31.94 -13.65
N ASP A 108 -9.43 -32.26 -12.37
CA ASP A 108 -10.54 -32.36 -11.44
C ASP A 108 -10.92 -30.99 -10.87
N TYR A 109 -12.18 -30.89 -10.43
CA TYR A 109 -12.66 -29.78 -9.59
C TYR A 109 -12.48 -30.14 -8.10
N PRO A 110 -12.41 -29.15 -7.19
CA PRO A 110 -12.49 -27.71 -7.41
C PRO A 110 -11.21 -27.11 -7.98
N LEU A 111 -11.36 -26.01 -8.72
CA LEU A 111 -10.26 -25.28 -9.34
C LEU A 111 -10.34 -23.78 -9.01
N VAL A 112 -9.17 -23.18 -8.79
CA VAL A 112 -9.03 -21.72 -8.67
C VAL A 112 -8.09 -21.23 -9.76
N ILE A 113 -8.62 -20.38 -10.64
CA ILE A 113 -7.83 -19.67 -11.66
C ILE A 113 -7.71 -18.21 -11.24
N GLN A 114 -6.49 -17.70 -11.23
CA GLN A 114 -6.21 -16.30 -10.96
C GLN A 114 -5.60 -15.66 -12.20
N THR A 115 -5.98 -14.44 -12.50
CA THR A 115 -5.41 -13.68 -13.62
C THR A 115 -5.00 -12.30 -13.13
N ARG A 116 -3.76 -11.92 -13.42
CA ARG A 116 -3.22 -10.59 -13.17
C ARG A 116 -2.90 -9.96 -14.52
N ALA A 117 -3.65 -8.94 -14.93
CA ALA A 117 -3.45 -8.27 -16.21
C ALA A 117 -3.35 -6.75 -16.03
N GLY A 118 -2.58 -6.06 -16.84
CA GLY A 118 -2.43 -4.63 -16.70
C GLY A 118 -1.23 -4.05 -17.44
N CYS A 119 -0.83 -2.85 -17.04
CA CYS A 119 0.37 -2.22 -17.55
C CYS A 119 1.05 -1.34 -16.51
N VAL A 120 2.36 -1.16 -16.68
CA VAL A 120 3.18 -0.20 -15.96
C VAL A 120 3.48 0.96 -16.89
N LEU A 121 3.07 2.18 -16.50
CA LEU A 121 3.41 3.41 -17.20
C LEU A 121 4.56 4.11 -16.49
N HIS A 122 5.72 4.19 -17.16
CA HIS A 122 6.91 4.83 -16.64
C HIS A 122 6.90 6.35 -16.92
N PRO A 123 7.66 7.16 -16.14
CA PRO A 123 7.75 8.62 -16.34
C PRO A 123 8.26 9.02 -17.74
N ASN A 124 9.13 8.20 -18.36
CA ASN A 124 9.62 8.36 -19.72
C ASN A 124 8.57 8.00 -20.81
N ARG A 125 7.32 7.76 -20.42
CA ARG A 125 6.17 7.34 -21.25
C ARG A 125 6.27 5.96 -21.87
N THR A 126 7.27 5.14 -21.51
CA THR A 126 7.26 3.72 -21.91
C THR A 126 6.22 2.98 -21.10
N SER A 127 5.44 2.13 -21.77
CA SER A 127 4.43 1.28 -21.16
C SER A 127 4.82 -0.18 -21.31
N LEU A 128 4.75 -0.94 -20.22
CA LEU A 128 4.99 -2.39 -20.22
C LEU A 128 3.72 -3.10 -19.79
N GLY A 129 3.10 -3.81 -20.74
CA GLY A 129 1.92 -4.64 -20.48
C GLY A 129 2.31 -5.98 -19.85
N PHE A 130 1.44 -6.53 -19.01
CA PHE A 130 1.60 -7.86 -18.43
C PHE A 130 0.25 -8.58 -18.36
N MET A 131 0.29 -9.91 -18.50
CA MET A 131 -0.85 -10.76 -18.22
C MET A 131 -0.39 -12.15 -17.79
N ASP A 132 -0.61 -12.47 -16.52
CA ASP A 132 -0.20 -13.71 -15.86
C ASP A 132 -1.44 -14.50 -15.43
N VAL A 133 -1.41 -15.82 -15.59
CA VAL A 133 -2.47 -16.72 -15.17
C VAL A 133 -1.88 -17.77 -14.24
N GLY A 134 -2.53 -17.97 -13.09
CA GLY A 134 -2.17 -18.98 -12.11
C GLY A 134 -3.30 -19.98 -11.84
N GLU A 135 -2.93 -21.18 -11.43
CA GLU A 135 -3.80 -22.28 -11.02
C GLU A 135 -3.45 -22.69 -9.59
N GLY A 136 -4.43 -22.69 -8.68
CA GLY A 136 -4.22 -23.13 -7.29
C GLY A 136 -3.12 -22.35 -6.54
N GLY A 137 -2.92 -21.08 -6.91
CA GLY A 137 -1.88 -20.20 -6.35
C GLY A 137 -0.47 -20.40 -6.92
N ARG A 138 -0.31 -21.14 -8.02
CA ARG A 138 0.95 -21.33 -8.74
C ARG A 138 0.86 -20.80 -10.17
N ASP A 139 1.97 -20.33 -10.71
CA ASP A 139 2.03 -19.80 -12.07
C ASP A 139 1.74 -20.90 -13.10
N LEU A 140 0.84 -20.62 -14.05
CA LEU A 140 0.39 -21.57 -15.08
C LEU A 140 0.90 -21.16 -16.46
N ILE A 141 0.50 -19.98 -16.93
CA ILE A 141 0.90 -19.40 -18.23
C ILE A 141 1.06 -17.87 -18.10
N THR A 142 1.94 -17.27 -18.90
CA THR A 142 2.07 -15.82 -19.03
C THR A 142 1.98 -15.40 -20.49
N PHE A 143 1.45 -14.22 -20.77
CA PHE A 143 1.42 -13.66 -22.11
C PHE A 143 2.66 -12.78 -22.35
N GLU A 144 3.58 -13.26 -23.19
CA GLU A 144 4.70 -12.45 -23.65
C GLU A 144 4.21 -11.46 -24.72
N VAL A 145 3.94 -10.21 -24.31
CA VAL A 145 3.37 -9.17 -25.17
C VAL A 145 4.22 -8.90 -26.42
N GLU A 146 5.55 -8.85 -26.28
CA GLU A 146 6.47 -8.57 -27.40
C GLU A 146 6.49 -9.70 -28.42
N ARG A 147 6.48 -10.96 -27.96
CA ARG A 147 6.47 -12.15 -28.82
C ARG A 147 5.07 -12.58 -29.24
N GLN A 148 4.04 -11.94 -28.69
CA GLN A 148 2.62 -12.18 -28.97
C GLN A 148 2.23 -13.65 -28.80
N ARG A 149 2.76 -14.30 -27.76
CA ARG A 149 2.50 -15.72 -27.46
C ARG A 149 2.35 -15.98 -25.97
N TRP A 150 1.64 -17.04 -25.66
CA TRP A 150 1.47 -17.52 -24.28
C TRP A 150 2.54 -18.56 -23.96
N GLU A 151 3.24 -18.40 -22.85
CA GLU A 151 4.27 -19.33 -22.39
C GLU A 151 3.84 -20.10 -21.15
N PRO A 152 4.02 -21.43 -21.13
CA PRO A 152 3.85 -22.21 -19.92
C PRO A 152 4.92 -21.85 -18.89
N GLN A 153 4.51 -21.69 -17.63
CA GLN A 153 5.42 -21.40 -16.51
C GLN A 153 5.83 -22.68 -15.76
N GLN A 154 5.14 -23.78 -16.00
CA GLN A 154 5.44 -25.08 -15.40
C GLN A 154 5.01 -26.23 -16.33
N PRO A 155 5.67 -27.41 -16.28
CA PRO A 155 5.20 -28.60 -16.98
C PRO A 155 3.84 -29.06 -16.43
N SER A 156 2.78 -28.79 -17.17
CA SER A 156 1.41 -29.16 -16.82
C SER A 156 0.61 -29.36 -18.11
N PRO A 157 -0.15 -30.47 -18.25
CA PRO A 157 -1.02 -30.67 -19.41
C PRO A 157 -1.96 -29.49 -19.65
N LEU A 158 -2.49 -28.88 -18.58
CA LEU A 158 -3.33 -27.69 -18.67
C LEU A 158 -2.56 -26.46 -19.17
N ALA A 159 -1.32 -26.26 -18.72
CA ALA A 159 -0.49 -25.12 -19.14
C ALA A 159 -0.13 -25.23 -20.63
N GLU A 160 0.28 -26.41 -21.09
CA GLU A 160 0.63 -26.67 -22.49
C GLU A 160 -0.57 -26.51 -23.41
N LEU A 161 -1.71 -27.11 -23.06
CA LEU A 161 -2.95 -26.99 -23.83
C LEU A 161 -3.43 -25.53 -23.91
N ALA A 162 -3.47 -24.82 -22.78
CA ALA A 162 -3.91 -23.43 -22.75
C ALA A 162 -2.96 -22.50 -23.53
N SER A 163 -1.64 -22.64 -23.34
CA SER A 163 -0.62 -21.87 -24.07
C SER A 163 -0.75 -22.05 -25.59
N GLN A 164 -0.82 -23.29 -26.07
CA GLN A 164 -0.95 -23.58 -27.50
C GLN A 164 -2.28 -23.05 -28.06
N SER A 165 -3.38 -23.31 -27.35
CA SER A 165 -4.72 -22.88 -27.74
C SER A 165 -4.81 -21.36 -27.82
N LEU A 166 -4.41 -20.62 -26.77
CA LEU A 166 -4.46 -19.16 -26.74
C LEU A 166 -3.54 -18.52 -27.78
N THR A 167 -2.32 -19.06 -27.98
CA THR A 167 -1.38 -18.57 -29.00
C THR A 167 -1.93 -18.73 -30.42
N SER A 168 -2.71 -19.78 -30.68
CA SER A 168 -3.33 -20.00 -31.99
C SER A 168 -4.46 -19.00 -32.32
N MET A 169 -5.07 -18.36 -31.31
CA MET A 169 -6.20 -17.46 -31.46
C MET A 169 -5.77 -16.03 -31.81
N LYS A 170 -5.37 -15.80 -33.07
CA LYS A 170 -4.83 -14.51 -33.56
C LYS A 170 -5.68 -13.28 -33.21
N ALA A 171 -7.01 -13.39 -33.29
CA ALA A 171 -7.90 -12.27 -32.96
C ALA A 171 -7.86 -11.90 -31.47
N VAL A 172 -7.76 -12.90 -30.59
CA VAL A 172 -7.61 -12.70 -29.13
C VAL A 172 -6.25 -12.09 -28.84
N THR A 173 -5.18 -12.62 -29.45
CA THR A 173 -3.82 -12.08 -29.32
C THR A 173 -3.75 -10.61 -29.72
N ALA A 174 -4.32 -10.23 -30.88
CA ALA A 174 -4.33 -8.85 -31.35
C ALA A 174 -5.10 -7.92 -30.38
N LEU A 175 -6.23 -8.39 -29.83
CA LEU A 175 -6.99 -7.66 -28.82
C LEU A 175 -6.17 -7.46 -27.54
N LEU A 176 -5.50 -8.50 -27.03
CA LEU A 176 -4.67 -8.41 -25.83
C LEU A 176 -3.53 -7.42 -26.00
N VAL A 177 -2.83 -7.46 -27.14
CA VAL A 177 -1.77 -6.48 -27.44
C VAL A 177 -2.32 -5.06 -27.43
N HIS A 178 -3.46 -4.82 -28.08
CA HIS A 178 -4.10 -3.50 -28.07
C HIS A 178 -4.48 -3.06 -26.64
N LEU A 179 -5.07 -3.95 -25.85
CA LEU A 179 -5.50 -3.66 -24.47
C LEU A 179 -4.32 -3.33 -23.56
N LEU A 180 -3.27 -4.15 -23.59
CA LEU A 180 -2.13 -4.08 -22.68
C LEU A 180 -1.13 -2.97 -23.07
N SER A 181 -0.92 -2.75 -24.37
CA SER A 181 0.08 -1.78 -24.84
C SER A 181 -0.48 -0.38 -25.11
N ILE A 182 -1.74 -0.24 -25.50
CA ILE A 182 -2.33 1.04 -25.94
C ILE A 182 -3.40 1.51 -24.98
N SER A 183 -4.49 0.75 -24.85
CA SER A 183 -5.66 1.13 -24.06
C SER A 183 -5.32 1.34 -22.59
N CYS A 184 -4.51 0.45 -21.99
CA CYS A 184 -4.13 0.54 -20.59
C CYS A 184 -3.33 1.82 -20.29
N GLN A 185 -2.37 2.18 -21.15
CA GLN A 185 -1.61 3.42 -21.01
C GLN A 185 -2.52 4.65 -21.06
N THR A 186 -3.38 4.73 -22.08
CA THR A 186 -4.34 5.84 -22.21
C THR A 186 -5.23 5.92 -20.98
N TYR A 187 -5.69 4.77 -20.46
CA TYR A 187 -6.58 4.74 -19.31
C TYR A 187 -5.89 5.18 -18.01
N ILE A 188 -4.63 4.80 -17.76
CA ILE A 188 -3.84 5.33 -16.63
C ILE A 188 -3.81 6.86 -16.69
N LEU A 189 -3.49 7.44 -17.84
CA LEU A 189 -3.41 8.89 -18.01
C LEU A 189 -4.75 9.56 -17.72
N THR A 190 -5.86 8.98 -18.21
CA THR A 190 -7.20 9.49 -17.96
C THR A 190 -7.57 9.41 -16.47
N LEU A 191 -7.31 8.26 -15.82
CA LEU A 191 -7.55 8.09 -14.38
C LEU A 191 -6.74 9.09 -13.55
N CYS A 192 -5.44 9.27 -13.84
CA CYS A 192 -4.60 10.24 -13.16
C CYS A 192 -5.09 11.69 -13.35
N ARG A 193 -5.65 12.01 -14.53
CA ARG A 193 -6.19 13.35 -14.81
C ARG A 193 -7.47 13.64 -14.01
N TYR A 194 -8.45 12.73 -14.04
CA TYR A 194 -9.72 12.91 -13.33
C TYR A 194 -9.57 12.74 -11.81
N GLY A 195 -8.76 11.76 -11.38
CA GLY A 195 -8.57 11.41 -9.97
C GLY A 195 -7.47 12.16 -9.25
N ARG A 196 -6.87 13.21 -9.86
CA ARG A 196 -5.69 13.90 -9.31
C ARG A 196 -5.82 14.24 -7.83
N ALA A 197 -6.94 14.86 -7.44
CA ALA A 197 -7.16 15.29 -6.07
C ALA A 197 -7.13 14.13 -5.06
N ASP A 198 -7.77 13.00 -5.39
CA ASP A 198 -7.85 11.83 -4.50
C ASP A 198 -6.57 10.98 -4.53
N LEU A 199 -5.94 10.85 -5.70
CA LEU A 199 -4.71 10.07 -5.89
C LEU A 199 -3.50 10.76 -5.24
N GLU A 200 -3.43 12.09 -5.34
CA GLU A 200 -2.34 12.91 -4.78
C GLU A 200 -2.66 13.45 -3.37
N ARG A 201 -3.78 13.03 -2.77
CA ARG A 201 -4.15 13.46 -1.41
C ARG A 201 -3.05 13.12 -0.42
N GLN A 202 -3.03 13.84 0.69
CA GLN A 202 -2.01 13.69 1.73
C GLN A 202 -2.67 13.67 3.09
N GLU A 203 -2.67 12.50 3.73
CA GLU A 203 -3.22 12.31 5.06
C GLU A 203 -2.10 12.27 6.10
N LEU A 204 -2.29 12.97 7.22
CA LEU A 204 -1.27 13.12 8.26
C LEU A 204 -1.16 11.85 9.12
N PRO A 205 0.05 11.32 9.37
CA PRO A 205 0.23 10.22 10.30
C PRO A 205 -0.13 10.66 11.73
N VAL A 206 -0.84 9.78 12.44
CA VAL A 206 -1.01 9.85 13.89
C VAL A 206 -0.14 8.77 14.52
N ALA A 207 0.69 9.16 15.47
CA ALA A 207 1.64 8.27 16.13
C ALA A 207 1.40 8.22 17.63
N THR A 208 1.47 7.02 18.20
CA THR A 208 1.30 6.76 19.64
C THR A 208 2.43 5.85 20.12
N VAL A 209 3.01 6.19 21.26
CA VAL A 209 4.08 5.42 21.90
C VAL A 209 3.58 4.85 23.22
N PHE A 210 3.83 3.56 23.44
CA PHE A 210 3.52 2.85 24.68
C PHE A 210 4.51 1.71 24.90
N ALA A 211 4.54 1.18 26.11
CA ALA A 211 5.42 0.06 26.46
C ALA A 211 4.65 -1.20 26.82
N ARG A 212 5.27 -2.36 26.61
CA ARG A 212 4.83 -3.67 27.11
C ARG A 212 5.98 -4.35 27.82
N THR A 213 5.70 -4.99 28.94
CA THR A 213 6.70 -5.64 29.79
C THR A 213 6.42 -7.15 29.82
N PRO A 214 6.86 -7.92 28.79
CA PRO A 214 6.60 -9.36 28.72
C PRO A 214 7.32 -10.15 29.82
N ARG A 215 8.46 -9.66 30.31
CA ARG A 215 9.25 -10.23 31.40
C ARG A 215 9.85 -9.11 32.25
N PRO A 216 10.19 -9.35 33.54
CA PRO A 216 10.73 -8.30 34.42
C PRO A 216 12.02 -7.64 33.90
N ASP A 217 12.81 -8.36 33.11
CA ASP A 217 14.08 -7.95 32.50
C ASP A 217 13.93 -7.40 31.07
N GLN A 218 12.71 -7.34 30.54
CA GLN A 218 12.47 -6.97 29.14
C GLN A 218 11.37 -5.91 29.03
N LEU A 219 11.72 -4.75 28.47
CA LEU A 219 10.79 -3.68 28.12
C LEU A 219 10.70 -3.55 26.60
N LEU A 220 9.48 -3.63 26.06
CA LEU A 220 9.22 -3.44 24.63
C LEU A 220 8.56 -2.09 24.42
N LEU A 221 9.29 -1.16 23.81
CA LEU A 221 8.75 0.13 23.37
C LEU A 221 8.08 -0.04 22.01
N ILE A 222 6.84 0.39 21.88
CA ILE A 222 6.03 0.22 20.67
C ILE A 222 5.58 1.59 20.20
N CYS A 223 5.95 1.94 18.97
CA CYS A 223 5.41 3.10 18.27
C CYS A 223 4.43 2.61 17.20
N ARG A 224 3.15 2.95 17.37
CA ARG A 224 2.10 2.69 16.38
C ARG A 224 1.82 3.96 15.60
N VAL A 225 1.88 3.87 14.27
CA VAL A 225 1.61 4.97 13.34
C VAL A 225 0.43 4.56 12.46
N THR A 226 -0.57 5.43 12.29
CA THR A 226 -1.80 5.13 11.54
C THR A 226 -2.38 6.40 10.88
N GLY A 227 -3.27 6.23 9.91
CA GLY A 227 -4.01 7.35 9.30
C GLY A 227 -3.23 8.10 8.23
N PHE A 228 -2.10 7.56 7.76
CA PHE A 228 -1.27 8.23 6.75
C PHE A 228 -1.57 7.74 5.34
N TYR A 229 -1.41 8.65 4.37
CA TYR A 229 -1.45 8.37 2.94
C TYR A 229 -0.63 9.45 2.22
N PRO A 230 0.23 9.12 1.23
CA PRO A 230 0.37 7.82 0.56
C PRO A 230 1.13 6.76 1.37
N ARG A 231 1.25 5.55 0.83
CA ARG A 231 1.88 4.39 1.49
C ARG A 231 3.34 4.57 1.91
N PRO A 232 4.23 5.25 1.14
CA PRO A 232 5.64 5.39 1.53
C PRO A 232 5.84 6.25 2.79
N ILE A 233 6.50 5.67 3.81
CA ILE A 233 6.74 6.30 5.11
C ILE A 233 8.08 5.83 5.68
N SER A 234 8.73 6.66 6.49
CA SER A 234 9.92 6.30 7.27
C SER A 234 9.64 6.49 8.76
N VAL A 235 9.80 5.40 9.52
CA VAL A 235 9.58 5.39 10.98
C VAL A 235 10.80 4.76 11.64
N ALA A 236 11.35 5.44 12.65
CA ALA A 236 12.55 5.01 13.34
C ALA A 236 12.47 5.28 14.84
N TRP A 237 13.13 4.44 15.63
CA TRP A 237 13.41 4.74 17.03
C TRP A 237 14.68 5.57 17.15
N LEU A 238 14.65 6.55 18.04
CA LEU A 238 15.80 7.32 18.46
C LEU A 238 16.14 6.92 19.90
N GLN A 239 17.41 6.64 20.16
CA GLN A 239 18.00 6.48 21.48
C GLN A 239 18.96 7.66 21.70
N ASP A 240 18.69 8.50 22.70
CA ASP A 240 19.46 9.72 22.99
C ASP A 240 19.66 10.63 21.76
N GLY A 241 18.60 10.72 20.95
CA GLY A 241 18.57 11.49 19.71
C GLY A 241 19.23 10.83 18.50
N GLN A 242 19.90 9.69 18.66
CA GLN A 242 20.53 8.93 17.58
C GLN A 242 19.61 7.82 17.08
N GLU A 243 19.57 7.61 15.76
CA GLU A 243 18.73 6.57 15.17
C GLU A 243 19.24 5.17 15.51
N VAL A 244 18.35 4.32 16.00
CA VAL A 244 18.68 2.93 16.33
C VAL A 244 18.82 2.14 15.02
N PRO A 245 19.97 1.50 14.76
CA PRO A 245 20.18 0.75 13.53
C PRO A 245 19.33 -0.52 13.48
N PRO A 246 19.07 -1.08 12.29
CA PRO A 246 18.44 -2.39 12.14
C PRO A 246 19.19 -3.46 12.94
N GLY A 247 18.46 -4.30 13.67
CA GLY A 247 19.04 -5.34 14.51
C GLY A 247 17.99 -6.17 15.22
N PRO A 248 18.39 -7.22 15.97
CA PRO A 248 17.45 -8.17 16.59
C PRO A 248 16.51 -7.53 17.63
N ALA A 249 16.90 -6.39 18.21
CA ALA A 249 16.08 -5.64 19.15
C ALA A 249 14.98 -4.80 18.47
N LEU A 250 15.11 -4.53 17.17
CA LEU A 250 14.22 -3.66 16.41
C LEU A 250 13.37 -4.49 15.44
N ASN A 251 12.05 -4.37 15.56
CA ASN A 251 11.11 -5.06 14.69
C ASN A 251 10.06 -4.11 14.12
N THR A 252 10.02 -3.99 12.80
CA THR A 252 9.04 -3.19 12.06
C THR A 252 8.01 -4.10 11.42
N SER A 253 6.72 -3.86 11.67
CA SER A 253 5.66 -4.61 10.98
C SER A 253 5.58 -4.24 9.51
N ALA A 254 4.96 -5.09 8.70
CA ALA A 254 4.46 -4.67 7.41
C ALA A 254 3.53 -3.46 7.54
N ILE A 255 3.47 -2.65 6.48
CA ILE A 255 2.47 -1.59 6.33
C ILE A 255 1.15 -2.26 5.96
N LEU A 256 0.12 -2.03 6.77
CA LEU A 256 -1.21 -2.60 6.62
C LEU A 256 -2.21 -1.52 6.18
N PRO A 257 -3.20 -1.85 5.34
CA PRO A 257 -4.25 -0.92 4.97
C PRO A 257 -5.28 -0.73 6.10
N ASN A 258 -5.89 0.45 6.13
CA ASN A 258 -7.10 0.76 6.89
C ASN A 258 -8.33 0.76 5.96
N ALA A 259 -9.53 0.69 6.55
CA ALA A 259 -10.78 0.70 5.79
C ALA A 259 -11.06 2.04 5.08
N ASP A 260 -10.47 3.13 5.57
CA ASP A 260 -10.57 4.49 5.02
C ASP A 260 -9.51 4.79 3.94
N LEU A 261 -8.86 3.76 3.41
CA LEU A 261 -7.80 3.85 2.40
C LEU A 261 -6.54 4.62 2.88
N THR A 262 -6.34 4.73 4.19
CA THR A 262 -5.07 5.10 4.80
C THR A 262 -4.27 3.87 5.21
N TYR A 263 -3.08 4.06 5.77
CA TYR A 263 -2.20 2.98 6.20
C TYR A 263 -1.87 3.03 7.68
N GLN A 264 -1.41 1.91 8.20
CA GLN A 264 -0.87 1.78 9.55
C GLN A 264 0.35 0.85 9.59
N LEU A 265 1.23 1.08 10.56
CA LEU A 265 2.35 0.20 10.89
C LEU A 265 2.71 0.33 12.37
N ARG A 266 3.52 -0.60 12.87
CA ARG A 266 4.16 -0.47 14.17
C ARG A 266 5.65 -0.79 14.10
N ILE A 267 6.45 -0.08 14.87
CA ILE A 267 7.85 -0.39 15.11
C ILE A 267 8.06 -0.66 16.61
N THR A 268 8.71 -1.76 16.93
CA THR A 268 8.94 -2.23 18.29
C THR A 268 10.44 -2.26 18.56
N LEU A 269 10.86 -1.73 19.71
CA LEU A 269 12.24 -1.77 20.19
C LEU A 269 12.29 -2.46 21.55
N ALA A 270 13.11 -3.50 21.67
CA ALA A 270 13.42 -4.13 22.93
C ALA A 270 14.56 -3.37 23.64
N VAL A 271 14.33 -2.98 24.89
CA VAL A 271 15.28 -2.25 25.74
C VAL A 271 15.33 -2.87 27.14
N ALA A 272 16.41 -2.60 27.88
CA ALA A 272 16.50 -3.01 29.26
C ALA A 272 15.68 -2.02 30.14
N PRO A 273 14.90 -2.51 31.12
CA PRO A 273 14.24 -1.63 32.06
C PRO A 273 15.26 -0.74 32.79
N HIS A 274 14.99 0.56 32.85
CA HIS A 274 15.84 1.54 33.56
C HIS A 274 17.30 1.61 33.07
N ASP A 275 17.54 1.40 31.77
CA ASP A 275 18.87 1.56 31.15
C ASP A 275 19.41 3.01 31.14
N GLY A 276 18.59 3.98 31.53
CA GLY A 276 18.97 5.39 31.65
C GLY A 276 18.93 6.15 30.33
N HIS A 277 18.51 5.50 29.24
CA HIS A 277 18.42 6.12 27.92
C HIS A 277 17.07 6.81 27.70
N SER A 278 17.11 7.85 26.88
CA SER A 278 15.90 8.51 26.38
C SER A 278 15.51 7.92 25.02
N TYR A 279 14.21 7.66 24.85
CA TYR A 279 13.70 7.06 23.61
C TYR A 279 12.64 7.95 22.98
N ALA A 280 12.66 8.07 21.66
CA ALA A 280 11.62 8.76 20.89
C ALA A 280 11.35 8.07 19.56
N CYS A 281 10.09 8.03 19.15
CA CYS A 281 9.71 7.59 17.81
C CYS A 281 9.74 8.78 16.85
N ARG A 282 10.47 8.65 15.75
CA ARG A 282 10.51 9.63 14.65
C ARG A 282 9.71 9.12 13.47
N VAL A 283 8.79 9.94 12.98
CA VAL A 283 7.99 9.67 11.77
C VAL A 283 8.27 10.73 10.71
N ARG A 284 8.68 10.29 9.53
CA ARG A 284 8.81 11.11 8.33
C ARG A 284 7.86 10.59 7.27
N HIS A 285 7.06 11.49 6.71
CA HIS A 285 6.04 11.18 5.73
C HIS A 285 5.80 12.40 4.85
N ARG A 286 5.46 12.22 3.57
CA ARG A 286 5.34 13.33 2.61
C ARG A 286 4.31 14.37 3.04
N SER A 287 3.22 13.97 3.69
CA SER A 287 2.21 14.90 4.23
C SER A 287 2.72 15.83 5.34
N LEU A 288 3.89 15.55 5.92
CA LEU A 288 4.56 16.42 6.89
C LEU A 288 5.52 17.42 6.21
N GLY A 289 5.70 17.34 4.89
CA GLY A 289 6.69 18.12 4.15
C GLY A 289 8.11 17.84 4.64
N THR A 290 8.84 18.89 5.03
CA THR A 290 10.19 18.79 5.58
C THR A 290 10.24 18.48 7.08
N ARG A 291 9.08 18.43 7.75
CA ARG A 291 8.98 18.18 9.19
C ARG A 291 8.92 16.68 9.50
N SER A 292 9.19 16.34 10.75
CA SER A 292 8.98 15.00 11.28
C SER A 292 8.19 15.06 12.58
N LEU A 293 7.34 14.06 12.84
CA LEU A 293 6.77 13.89 14.17
C LEU A 293 7.80 13.21 15.07
N LEU A 294 8.00 13.76 16.26
CA LEU A 294 8.84 13.20 17.31
C LEU A 294 7.96 12.93 18.53
N ILE A 295 7.82 11.66 18.88
CA ILE A 295 6.95 11.20 19.95
C ILE A 295 7.84 10.58 21.03
N PRO A 296 8.16 11.31 22.11
CA PRO A 296 9.02 10.78 23.18
C PRO A 296 8.31 9.66 23.93
N TRP A 297 9.08 8.68 24.39
CA TRP A 297 8.63 7.73 25.39
C TRP A 297 8.81 8.36 26.78
N GLU A 298 7.70 8.79 27.39
CA GLU A 298 7.71 9.21 28.77
C GLU A 298 7.63 7.99 29.68
N ASN A 299 8.74 7.66 30.35
CA ASN A 299 8.71 6.73 31.46
C ASN A 299 7.88 7.38 32.59
N ARG A 300 6.57 7.12 32.63
CA ARG A 300 5.68 7.58 33.70
C ARG A 300 6.02 6.86 35.01
N SER A 301 7.17 7.17 35.56
CA SER A 301 7.46 6.98 36.98
C SER A 301 6.73 8.09 37.71
N THR A 302 5.53 7.82 38.22
CA THR A 302 4.69 8.74 39.02
C THR A 302 5.29 9.11 40.39
N ALA A 303 6.60 9.03 40.55
CA ALA A 303 7.31 9.23 41.80
C ALA A 303 7.46 10.71 42.25
N PRO A 304 7.73 11.72 41.37
CA PRO A 304 8.00 13.06 41.89
C PRO A 304 6.72 13.82 42.30
N THR A 305 5.56 13.51 41.72
CA THR A 305 4.30 14.22 42.00
C THR A 305 3.73 13.88 43.38
N ILE A 306 3.89 12.64 43.83
CA ILE A 306 3.47 12.20 45.17
C ILE A 306 4.39 12.81 46.25
N GLY A 307 5.70 12.89 45.99
CA GLY A 307 6.65 13.51 46.93
C GLY A 307 6.39 15.01 47.13
N ILE A 308 6.14 15.75 46.04
CA ILE A 308 5.89 17.20 46.09
C ILE A 308 4.57 17.51 46.81
N THR A 309 3.51 16.74 46.56
CA THR A 309 2.21 16.95 47.23
C THR A 309 2.28 16.71 48.73
N ILE A 310 2.98 15.65 49.18
CA ILE A 310 3.19 15.38 50.61
C ILE A 310 4.03 16.49 51.27
N ALA A 311 5.10 16.95 50.64
CA ALA A 311 5.94 18.02 51.17
C ALA A 311 5.18 19.35 51.34
N VAL A 312 4.34 19.71 50.37
CA VAL A 312 3.51 20.93 50.44
C VAL A 312 2.47 20.81 51.55
N LEU A 313 1.81 19.66 51.70
CA LEU A 313 0.83 19.44 52.77
C LEU A 313 1.47 19.55 54.17
N LEU A 314 2.68 19.01 54.34
CA LEU A 314 3.44 19.12 55.60
C LEU A 314 3.87 20.56 55.92
N LEU A 315 4.26 21.34 54.91
CA LEU A 315 4.60 22.75 55.08
C LEU A 315 3.38 23.59 55.50
N VAL A 316 2.22 23.35 54.89
CA VAL A 316 0.98 24.04 55.27
C VAL A 316 0.55 23.67 56.69
N ALA A 317 0.66 22.39 57.07
CA ALA A 317 0.34 21.93 58.42
C ALA A 317 1.25 22.56 59.49
N THR A 318 2.55 22.66 59.24
CA THR A 318 3.50 23.29 60.17
C THR A 318 3.29 24.80 60.28
N ALA A 319 3.03 25.49 59.15
CA ALA A 319 2.73 26.92 59.15
C ALA A 319 1.42 27.25 59.90
N SER A 320 0.38 26.44 59.71
CA SER A 320 -0.89 26.60 60.43
C SER A 320 -0.76 26.31 61.92
N ALA A 321 -0.04 25.25 62.31
CA ALA A 321 0.27 24.97 63.71
C ALA A 321 1.07 26.10 64.37
N ALA A 322 2.08 26.64 63.68
CA ALA A 322 2.88 27.78 64.17
C ALA A 322 2.05 29.07 64.31
N TRP A 323 1.11 29.32 63.38
CA TRP A 323 0.16 30.42 63.49
C TRP A 323 -0.73 30.25 64.72
N VAL A 324 -1.40 29.10 64.86
CA VAL A 324 -2.29 28.83 66.00
C VAL A 324 -1.54 28.96 67.33
N TRP A 325 -0.30 28.45 67.41
CA TRP A 325 0.54 28.61 68.59
C TRP A 325 0.86 30.08 68.90
N ARG A 326 1.23 30.87 67.89
CA ARG A 326 1.45 32.32 68.05
C ARG A 326 0.21 33.09 68.47
N TRP A 327 -0.98 32.68 68.00
CA TRP A 327 -2.23 33.33 68.35
C TRP A 327 -2.67 33.04 69.79
N LYS A 328 -2.32 31.86 70.30
CA LYS A 328 -2.63 31.43 71.68
C LYS A 328 -1.66 31.98 72.74
N HIS A 329 -0.48 32.44 72.33
CA HIS A 329 0.57 32.99 73.20
C HIS A 329 0.79 34.52 73.05
N ARG A 330 -0.11 35.21 72.34
CA ARG A 330 -0.28 36.67 72.39
C ARG A 330 -1.47 37.01 73.27
#